data_AF-A0A9W8CHD3-F1
#
_entry.id   AF-A0A9W8CHD3-F1
#
_cell.length_a   1.000
_cell.length_b   1.000
_cell.length_c   1.000
_cell.angle_alpha   90.00
_cell.angle_beta   90.00
_cell.angle_gamma   90.00
#
_symmetry.space_group_name_H-M   'P 1'
#
loop_
_entity.id
_entity.type
_entity.pdbx_description
1 polymer ?
#
loop_
_entity_poly.entity_id
_entity_poly.type
_entity_poly.pdbx_seq_one_letter_code
_entity_poly.pdbx_strand_id
1 'polypeptide(L)'
;MGFLSTLSAAVSIATSENYDIDWENETTVKAAKIHWEQVRPKANDALPLASLRLTKEQKQLLDKLLQPSGGQFPEDITDDLLRQLPKAIPPASLNRIIGSIIDDCLKNHKHDEDKEEAEKKA
;
A
#
# COMPACT_ATOMS: atom_id res chain seq x y z
N MET A 1 -25.40 -33.78 -26.14
CA MET A 1 -24.77 -32.48 -26.48
C MET A 1 -24.70 -31.66 -25.21
N GLY A 2 -23.49 -31.28 -24.80
CA GLY A 2 -23.27 -30.46 -23.61
C GLY A 2 -21.80 -30.11 -23.52
N PHE A 3 -21.37 -29.13 -24.32
CA PHE A 3 -20.04 -28.56 -24.26
C PHE A 3 -20.04 -27.53 -23.14
N LEU A 4 -19.44 -27.86 -21.99
CA LEU A 4 -19.13 -26.87 -20.95
C LEU A 4 -17.70 -26.41 -21.16
N SER A 5 -17.57 -25.21 -21.72
CA SER A 5 -16.32 -24.48 -21.88
C SER A 5 -15.71 -24.16 -20.51
N THR A 6 -14.70 -24.91 -20.09
CA THR A 6 -13.82 -24.49 -18.99
C THR A 6 -12.87 -23.40 -19.50
N LEU A 7 -13.27 -22.15 -19.32
CA LEU A 7 -12.38 -21.00 -19.40
C LEU A 7 -11.28 -21.18 -18.34
N SER A 8 -10.08 -21.52 -18.80
CA SER A 8 -8.89 -21.50 -17.93
C SER A 8 -8.49 -20.05 -17.73
N ALA A 9 -8.82 -19.48 -16.57
CA ALA A 9 -8.23 -18.23 -16.14
C ALA A 9 -6.74 -18.49 -15.89
N ALA A 10 -5.88 -17.84 -16.66
CA ALA A 10 -4.44 -17.92 -16.51
C ALA A 10 -4.05 -17.40 -15.11
N VAL A 11 -3.63 -18.31 -14.23
CA VAL A 11 -3.05 -18.00 -12.93
C VAL A 11 -1.65 -17.46 -13.20
N SER A 12 -1.52 -16.13 -13.24
CA SER A 12 -0.22 -15.47 -13.22
C SER A 12 0.36 -15.64 -11.82
N ILE A 13 1.23 -16.63 -11.65
CA ILE A 13 2.06 -16.77 -10.45
C ILE A 13 3.10 -15.66 -10.49
N ALA A 14 2.81 -14.53 -9.85
CA ALA A 14 3.83 -13.52 -9.58
C ALA A 14 4.73 -14.05 -8.46
N THR A 15 5.95 -14.43 -8.85
CA THR A 15 7.04 -14.90 -8.00
C THR A 15 7.41 -13.86 -6.95
N SER A 16 7.56 -14.34 -5.72
CA SER A 16 7.98 -13.57 -4.55
C SER A 16 9.48 -13.25 -4.59
N GLU A 17 9.85 -12.06 -5.06
CA GLU A 17 11.21 -11.53 -4.90
C GLU A 17 11.08 -10.03 -4.63
N ASN A 18 11.34 -9.57 -3.39
CA ASN A 18 11.26 -8.17 -2.96
C ASN A 18 10.06 -7.41 -3.56
N TYR A 19 8.86 -7.60 -3.02
CA TYR A 19 7.70 -6.82 -3.45
C TYR A 19 8.01 -5.32 -3.21
N ASP A 20 8.39 -4.63 -4.29
CA ASP A 20 8.18 -3.20 -4.37
C ASP A 20 6.66 -3.04 -4.23
N ILE A 21 6.23 -2.56 -3.06
CA ILE A 21 4.81 -2.41 -2.76
C ILE A 21 4.25 -1.50 -3.85
N ASP A 22 3.34 -2.05 -4.65
CA ASP A 22 2.68 -1.29 -5.70
C ASP A 22 1.64 -0.38 -5.04
N TRP A 23 2.05 0.87 -4.79
CA TRP A 23 1.23 1.90 -4.15
C TRP A 23 0.05 2.38 -5.02
N GLU A 24 0.02 2.02 -6.30
CA GLU A 24 -1.11 2.31 -7.18
C GLU A 24 -2.18 1.20 -7.17
N ASN A 25 -1.83 0.00 -6.68
CA ASN A 25 -2.73 -1.13 -6.53
C ASN A 25 -3.81 -0.87 -5.47
N GLU A 26 -5.06 -1.21 -5.80
CA GLU A 26 -6.20 -1.05 -4.89
C GLU A 26 -6.04 -1.84 -3.58
N THR A 27 -5.39 -3.00 -3.63
CA THR A 27 -5.13 -3.85 -2.45
C THR A 27 -4.19 -3.15 -1.48
N THR A 28 -3.15 -2.48 -1.99
CA THR A 28 -2.22 -1.68 -1.19
C THR A 28 -2.91 -0.50 -0.54
N VAL A 29 -3.74 0.24 -1.31
CA VAL A 29 -4.52 1.36 -0.79
C VAL A 29 -5.46 0.89 0.32
N LYS A 30 -6.15 -0.24 0.12
CA LYS A 30 -7.04 -0.82 1.13
C LYS A 30 -6.29 -1.24 2.40
N ALA A 31 -5.15 -1.92 2.26
CA ALA A 31 -4.29 -2.30 3.38
C ALA A 31 -3.83 -1.08 4.19
N ALA A 32 -3.38 -0.02 3.51
CA ALA A 32 -2.94 1.21 4.14
C ALA A 32 -4.06 1.92 4.91
N LYS A 33 -5.31 1.86 4.41
CA LYS A 33 -6.49 2.40 5.11
C LYS A 33 -6.83 1.61 6.37
N ILE A 34 -6.90 0.28 6.26
CA ILE A 34 -7.22 -0.59 7.39
C ILE A 34 -6.23 -0.40 8.54
N HIS A 35 -4.94 -0.28 8.20
CA HIS A 35 -3.88 -0.14 9.19
C HIS A 35 -3.46 1.31 9.43
N TRP A 36 -4.27 2.29 9.03
CA TRP A 36 -3.86 3.70 9.07
C TRP A 36 -3.50 4.18 10.47
N GLU A 37 -4.23 3.75 11.50
CA GLU A 37 -3.93 4.10 12.91
C GLU A 37 -2.53 3.65 13.34
N GLN A 38 -1.98 2.58 12.74
CA GLN A 38 -0.64 2.07 13.01
C GLN A 38 0.42 2.72 12.10
N VAL A 39 0.04 2.98 10.84
CA VAL A 39 0.88 3.59 9.80
C VAL A 39 1.15 5.06 10.10
N ARG A 40 0.12 5.83 10.47
CA ARG A 40 0.14 7.27 10.72
C ARG A 40 1.24 7.71 11.71
N PRO A 41 1.35 7.18 12.94
CA PRO A 41 2.38 7.61 13.88
C PRO A 41 3.80 7.34 13.35
N LYS A 42 4.04 6.15 12.76
CA LYS A 42 5.34 5.82 12.16
C LYS A 42 5.70 6.75 11.00
N ALA A 43 4.72 7.08 10.16
CA ALA A 43 4.89 8.00 9.06
C ALA A 43 5.20 9.42 9.57
N ASN A 44 4.47 9.90 10.58
CA ASN A 44 4.70 11.19 11.22
C ASN A 44 6.09 11.30 11.87
N ASP A 45 6.52 10.27 12.60
CA ASP A 45 7.86 10.24 13.21
C ASP A 45 8.98 10.28 12.17
N ALA A 46 8.73 9.70 10.99
CA ALA A 46 9.68 9.66 9.89
C ALA A 46 9.65 10.89 8.98
N LEU A 47 8.59 11.72 9.01
CA LEU A 47 8.43 12.90 8.14
C LEU A 47 9.63 13.86 8.16
N PRO A 48 10.21 14.24 9.32
CA PRO A 48 11.35 15.14 9.36
C PRO A 48 12.56 14.58 8.61
N LEU A 49 12.83 13.28 8.77
CA LEU A 49 13.96 12.60 8.13
C LEU A 49 13.71 12.35 6.65
N ALA A 50 12.48 11.98 6.27
CA ALA A 50 12.09 11.81 4.88
C ALA A 50 12.24 13.13 4.11
N SER A 51 11.77 14.23 4.68
CA SER A 51 11.82 15.58 4.09
C SER A 51 13.22 16.08 3.76
N LEU A 52 14.25 15.60 4.46
CA LEU A 52 15.66 15.95 4.19
C LEU A 52 16.20 15.30 2.90
N ARG A 53 15.56 14.23 2.43
CA ARG A 53 15.98 13.46 1.25
C ARG A 53 15.15 13.75 0.00
N LEU A 54 14.08 14.54 0.14
CA LEU A 54 13.20 14.90 -0.97
C LEU A 54 13.83 16.01 -1.82
N THR A 55 13.54 15.97 -3.12
CA THR A 55 13.78 17.12 -3.99
C THR A 55 12.88 18.29 -3.56
N LYS A 56 13.19 19.50 -4.03
CA LYS A 56 12.35 20.68 -3.76
C LYS A 56 10.91 20.48 -4.21
N GLU A 57 10.71 19.86 -5.37
CA GLU A 57 9.38 19.61 -5.96
C GLU A 57 8.60 18.57 -5.16
N GLN A 58 9.26 17.48 -4.77
CA GLN A 58 8.69 16.44 -3.90
C GLN A 58 8.28 16.98 -2.54
N LYS A 59 9.16 17.80 -1.94
CA LYS A 59 8.87 18.47 -0.67
C LYS A 59 7.69 19.42 -0.79
N GLN A 60 7.62 20.24 -1.84
CA GLN A 60 6.48 21.11 -2.08
C GLN A 60 5.18 20.34 -2.27
N LEU A 61 5.22 19.19 -2.93
CA LEU A 61 4.05 18.33 -3.08
C LEU A 61 3.64 17.74 -1.73
N LEU A 62 4.59 17.23 -0.95
CA LEU A 62 4.34 16.71 0.39
C LEU A 62 3.74 17.79 1.31
N ASP A 63 4.34 18.98 1.34
CA ASP A 63 3.85 20.10 2.16
C ASP A 63 2.41 20.49 1.78
N LYS A 64 2.06 20.48 0.48
CA LYS A 64 0.68 20.71 0.02
C LYS A 64 -0.28 19.63 0.48
N LEU A 65 0.13 18.35 0.41
CA LEU A 65 -0.69 17.21 0.85
C LEU A 65 -0.96 17.25 2.36
N LEU A 66 0.03 17.70 3.15
CA LEU A 66 -0.06 17.75 4.61
C LEU A 66 -0.56 19.10 5.15
N GLN A 67 -0.66 20.13 4.31
CA GLN A 67 -1.11 21.47 4.70
C GLN A 67 -2.46 21.46 5.45
N PRO A 68 -3.50 20.71 5.03
CA PRO A 68 -4.78 20.67 5.75
C PRO A 68 -4.65 20.13 7.18
N SER A 69 -3.59 19.37 7.45
CA SER A 69 -3.32 18.69 8.72
C SER A 69 -2.16 19.32 9.50
N GLY A 70 -1.76 20.54 9.15
CA GLY A 70 -0.70 21.26 9.86
C GLY A 70 0.70 20.65 9.72
N GLY A 71 0.98 19.96 8.60
CA GLY A 71 2.29 19.34 8.34
C GLY A 71 2.45 17.93 8.91
N GLN A 72 1.36 17.31 9.36
CA GLN A 72 1.30 15.92 9.77
C GLN A 72 0.36 15.15 8.83
N PHE A 73 0.47 13.83 8.84
CA PHE A 73 -0.52 12.96 8.21
C PHE A 73 -1.88 13.09 8.93
N PRO A 74 -2.99 13.21 8.17
CA PRO A 74 -4.34 13.40 8.74
C PRO A 74 -4.77 12.21 9.60
N GLU A 75 -5.73 12.44 10.48
CA GLU A 75 -6.33 11.36 11.26
C GLU A 75 -7.09 10.37 10.36
N ASP A 76 -7.89 10.90 9.43
CA ASP A 76 -8.59 10.13 8.41
C ASP A 76 -7.82 10.14 7.08
N ILE A 77 -7.55 8.95 6.56
CA ILE A 77 -6.85 8.78 5.29
C ILE A 77 -7.83 8.66 4.12
N THR A 78 -7.51 9.34 3.01
CA THR A 78 -8.28 9.26 1.77
C THR A 78 -7.50 8.49 0.70
N ASP A 79 -8.24 7.85 -0.21
CA ASP A 79 -7.65 7.13 -1.35
C ASP A 79 -6.81 8.07 -2.23
N ASP A 80 -7.28 9.30 -2.41
CA ASP A 80 -6.56 10.32 -3.16
C ASP A 80 -5.21 10.66 -2.52
N LEU A 81 -5.18 10.86 -1.19
CA LEU A 81 -3.93 11.10 -0.48
C LEU A 81 -2.97 9.90 -0.62
N LEU A 82 -3.46 8.67 -0.45
CA LEU A 82 -2.64 7.46 -0.61
C LEU A 82 -2.05 7.32 -2.02
N ARG A 83 -2.83 7.63 -3.06
CA ARG A 83 -2.38 7.58 -4.46
C ARG A 83 -1.43 8.71 -4.82
N GLN A 84 -1.51 9.86 -4.14
CA GLN A 84 -0.58 10.97 -4.36
C GLN A 84 0.73 10.83 -3.58
N LEU A 85 0.75 10.05 -2.50
CA LEU A 85 1.95 9.90 -1.66
C LEU A 85 3.20 9.41 -2.41
N PRO A 86 3.15 8.40 -3.31
CA PRO A 86 4.32 7.95 -4.08
C PRO A 86 4.92 9.02 -4.97
N LYS A 87 4.14 10.05 -5.34
CA LYS A 87 4.62 11.20 -6.13
C LYS A 87 5.42 12.18 -5.27
N ALA A 88 5.09 12.27 -3.97
CA ALA A 88 5.72 13.17 -3.02
C ALA A 88 6.89 12.50 -2.27
N ILE A 89 6.75 11.22 -1.93
CA ILE A 89 7.72 10.42 -1.20
C ILE A 89 8.07 9.21 -2.08
N PRO A 90 9.36 9.01 -2.42
CA PRO A 90 9.77 7.87 -3.23
C PRO A 90 9.29 6.53 -2.62
N PRO A 91 8.77 5.57 -3.43
CA PRO A 91 8.28 4.28 -2.95
C PRO A 91 9.26 3.55 -2.03
N ALA A 92 10.56 3.56 -2.34
CA ALA A 92 11.59 2.97 -1.47
C ALA A 92 11.61 3.58 -0.04
N SER A 93 11.31 4.87 0.11
CA SER A 93 11.20 5.50 1.41
C SER A 93 9.90 5.10 2.12
N LEU A 94 8.78 5.02 1.40
CA LEU A 94 7.51 4.52 1.95
C LEU A 94 7.66 3.06 2.43
N ASN A 95 8.23 2.19 1.61
CA ASN A 95 8.46 0.78 1.92
C ASN A 95 9.36 0.63 3.16
N ARG A 96 10.36 1.51 3.33
CA ARG A 96 11.22 1.49 4.51
C ARG A 96 10.49 1.90 5.80
N ILE A 97 9.56 2.85 5.73
CA ILE A 97 8.92 3.40 6.92
C ILE A 97 7.73 2.52 7.35
N ILE A 98 6.89 2.15 6.40
CA ILE A 98 5.59 1.52 6.66
C ILE A 98 5.41 0.21 5.88
N GLY A 99 6.38 -0.18 5.05
CA GLY A 99 6.24 -1.32 4.17
C GLY A 99 6.04 -2.64 4.90
N SER A 100 6.60 -2.85 6.09
CA SER A 100 6.37 -4.09 6.85
C SER A 100 4.90 -4.27 7.23
N ILE A 101 4.21 -3.19 7.64
CA ILE A 101 2.78 -3.25 8.02
C ILE A 101 1.92 -3.58 6.80
N ILE A 102 2.23 -2.94 5.68
CA ILE A 102 1.48 -3.13 4.43
C ILE A 102 1.75 -4.51 3.85
N ASP A 103 3.00 -4.95 3.81
CA ASP A 103 3.41 -6.27 3.32
C ASP A 103 2.81 -7.39 4.17
N ASP A 104 2.80 -7.27 5.49
CA ASP A 104 2.13 -8.23 6.38
C ASP A 104 0.62 -8.30 6.09
N CYS A 105 -0.03 -7.15 5.85
CA CYS A 105 -1.44 -7.11 5.46
C CYS A 105 -1.68 -7.82 4.11
N LEU A 106 -0.85 -7.55 3.10
CA LEU A 106 -0.95 -8.16 1.77
C LEU A 106 -0.70 -9.67 1.80
N LYS A 107 0.22 -10.15 2.65
CA LYS A 107 0.52 -11.58 2.82
C LYS A 107 -0.59 -12.32 3.56
N ASN A 108 -1.16 -11.71 4.59
CA ASN A 108 -2.28 -12.31 5.33
C ASN A 108 -3.57 -12.35 4.49
N HIS A 109 -3.80 -11.34 3.65
CA HIS A 109 -4.88 -11.38 2.67
C HIS A 109 -4.77 -12.57 1.71
N LYS A 110 -3.56 -12.86 1.20
CA LYS A 110 -3.31 -14.06 0.37
C LYS A 110 -3.58 -15.36 1.15
N HIS A 111 -3.12 -15.44 2.40
CA HIS A 111 -3.27 -16.64 3.22
C HIS A 111 -4.74 -16.97 3.54
N ASP A 112 -5.59 -15.96 3.71
CA ASP A 112 -7.02 -16.16 3.96
C ASP A 112 -7.79 -16.57 2.70
N GLU A 113 -7.43 -16.02 1.53
CA GLU A 113 -7.97 -16.45 0.23
C GLU A 113 -7.56 -17.89 -0.12
N ASP A 114 -6.31 -18.27 0.15
CA ASP A 114 -5.79 -19.63 -0.07
C ASP A 114 -6.52 -20.67 0.82
N LYS A 115 -6.89 -20.27 2.04
CA LYS A 115 -7.56 -21.17 3.00
C LYS A 115 -9.03 -21.40 2.63
N GLU A 116 -9.74 -20.37 2.19
CA GLU A 116 -11.14 -20.48 1.78
C GLU A 116 -11.28 -21.33 0.50
N GLU A 117 -10.30 -21.28 -0.40
CA GLU A 117 -10.30 -22.12 -1.61
C GLU A 117 -9.96 -23.60 -1.29
N ALA A 118 -9.11 -23.86 -0.30
CA ALA A 118 -8.81 -25.22 0.17
C ALA A 118 -10.04 -25.89 0.83
N GLU A 119 -10.83 -25.14 1.59
CA GLU A 119 -12.06 -25.66 2.23
C GLU A 119 -13.21 -25.87 1.23
N LYS A 120 -13.26 -25.12 0.12
CA LYS A 120 -14.28 -25.32 -0.94
C LYS A 120 -13.96 -26.48 -1.90
N LYS A 121 -12.75 -27.04 -1.84
CA LYS A 121 -12.31 -28.20 -2.64
C LYS A 121 -12.27 -29.51 -1.85
N ALA A 122 -12.57 -29.48 -0.55
CA ALA A 122 -12.73 -30.66 0.32
C ALA A 122 -14.19 -31.11 0.41
#